data_AF-U6DIQ9-F1
#
_entry.id   AF-U6DIQ9-F1
#
_cell.length_a   1.000
_cell.length_b   1.000
_cell.length_c   1.000
_cell.angle_alpha   90.00
_cell.angle_beta   90.00
_cell.angle_gamma   90.00
#
_symmetry.space_group_name_H-M   'P 1'
#
loop_
_entity.id
_entity.type
_entity.pdbx_description
1 polymer ?
#
loop_
_entity_poly.entity_id
_entity_poly.type
_entity_poly.pdbx_seq_one_letter_code
_entity_poly.pdbx_strand_id
1 'polypeptide(L)'
;SSSSSSSGGASGANPAKKKRKRCGVCVPCKRLINCGVCSSCRNRKTGHQICKFRKCEELKKKPGTSLERTPVPSAEAFRWFF
;
A
#
# COMPACT_ATOMS: atom_id res chain seq x y z
N SER A 1 37.69 10.73 -27.69
CA SER A 1 36.47 11.53 -27.48
C SER A 1 35.72 10.96 -26.29
N SER A 2 35.37 11.86 -25.39
CA SER A 2 34.76 11.73 -24.07
C SER A 2 33.42 10.98 -24.07
N SER A 3 33.14 10.27 -22.96
CA SER A 3 31.87 10.16 -22.20
C SER A 3 30.55 10.10 -22.99
N SER A 4 29.60 9.21 -22.69
CA SER A 4 28.91 9.28 -21.40
C SER A 4 28.00 8.07 -21.13
N SER A 5 27.99 7.74 -19.84
CA SER A 5 27.17 6.79 -19.08
C SER A 5 25.67 7.09 -19.17
N SER A 6 24.83 6.06 -19.04
CA SER A 6 23.47 6.19 -18.51
C SER A 6 23.03 4.87 -17.86
N SER A 7 23.37 4.77 -16.59
CA SER A 7 22.88 3.79 -15.63
C SER A 7 21.39 4.05 -15.32
N GLY A 8 20.55 3.06 -15.57
CA GLY A 8 19.10 3.11 -15.33
C GLY A 8 18.62 2.01 -14.40
N GLY A 9 18.78 2.22 -13.10
CA GLY A 9 17.89 1.68 -12.06
C GLY A 9 18.00 0.19 -11.74
N ALA A 10 19.02 -0.19 -10.97
CA ALA A 10 18.98 -1.42 -10.16
C ALA A 10 17.78 -1.31 -9.19
N SER A 11 16.70 -2.02 -9.50
CA SER A 11 15.56 -2.19 -8.59
C SER A 11 16.02 -3.09 -7.45
N GLY A 12 16.45 -2.48 -6.35
CA GLY A 12 16.77 -3.15 -5.10
C GLY A 12 15.59 -4.01 -4.65
N ALA A 13 15.84 -5.32 -4.62
CA ALA A 13 14.92 -6.34 -4.16
C ALA A 13 14.69 -6.20 -2.65
N ASN A 14 13.72 -5.38 -2.28
CA ASN A 14 12.89 -5.63 -1.11
C ASN A 14 11.56 -6.20 -1.64
N PRO A 15 10.95 -7.25 -1.06
CA PRO A 15 9.58 -7.63 -1.37
C PRO A 15 8.62 -6.58 -0.78
N ALA A 16 8.76 -5.32 -1.22
CA ALA A 16 7.85 -4.24 -0.93
C ALA A 16 6.48 -4.70 -1.43
N LYS A 17 5.59 -5.02 -0.48
CA LYS A 17 4.26 -5.58 -0.72
C LYS A 17 3.63 -4.93 -1.95
N LYS A 18 3.59 -5.67 -3.04
CA LYS A 18 3.05 -5.22 -4.32
C LYS A 18 1.67 -4.61 -4.08
N LYS A 19 1.48 -3.36 -4.50
CA LYS A 19 0.21 -2.63 -4.32
C LYS A 19 -0.93 -3.42 -4.98
N ARG A 20 -1.87 -3.90 -4.17
CA ARG A 20 -3.04 -4.67 -4.65
C ARG A 20 -3.92 -3.82 -5.58
N LYS A 21 -4.43 -4.44 -6.66
CA LYS A 21 -5.34 -3.82 -7.63
C LYS A 21 -6.78 -3.87 -7.12
N ARG A 22 -7.67 -3.06 -7.72
CA ARG A 22 -9.12 -3.08 -7.45
C ARG A 22 -9.77 -4.18 -8.30
N CYS A 23 -10.85 -4.78 -7.82
CA CYS A 23 -11.56 -5.80 -8.60
C CYS A 23 -12.39 -5.23 -9.76
N GLY A 24 -12.77 -3.96 -9.71
CA GLY A 24 -13.53 -3.30 -10.79
C GLY A 24 -15.02 -3.65 -10.85
N VAL A 25 -15.43 -4.80 -10.31
CA VAL A 25 -16.81 -5.31 -10.41
C VAL A 25 -17.71 -4.93 -9.23
N CYS A 26 -17.12 -4.55 -8.09
CA CYS A 26 -17.85 -4.25 -6.87
C CYS A 26 -18.64 -2.93 -6.95
N VAL A 27 -19.74 -2.76 -6.19
CA VAL A 27 -20.51 -1.50 -6.12
C VAL A 27 -19.62 -0.27 -5.85
N PRO A 28 -18.70 -0.28 -4.86
CA PRO A 28 -17.81 0.86 -4.65
C PRO A 28 -16.78 1.05 -5.77
N CYS A 29 -16.49 0.02 -6.56
CA CYS A 29 -15.57 0.07 -7.70
C CYS A 29 -16.19 0.77 -8.91
N LYS A 30 -17.49 0.53 -9.15
CA LYS A 30 -18.26 1.13 -10.25
C LYS A 30 -18.55 2.63 -10.05
N ARG A 31 -18.38 3.16 -8.83
CA ARG A 31 -18.57 4.59 -8.54
C ARG A 31 -17.42 5.45 -9.07
N LEU A 32 -17.76 6.44 -9.89
CA LEU A 32 -16.80 7.40 -10.47
C LEU A 32 -16.59 8.64 -9.59
N ILE A 33 -17.62 9.04 -8.84
CA ILE A 33 -17.65 10.30 -8.07
C ILE A 33 -17.42 10.03 -6.57
N ASN A 34 -16.69 10.93 -5.90
CA ASN A 34 -16.50 10.88 -4.45
C ASN A 34 -17.72 11.46 -3.72
N CYS A 35 -18.10 10.90 -2.57
CA CYS A 35 -19.31 11.33 -1.86
C CYS A 35 -19.21 12.73 -1.22
N GLY A 36 -18.02 13.34 -1.13
CA GLY A 36 -17.78 14.66 -0.50
C GLY A 36 -17.88 14.68 1.04
N VAL A 37 -18.75 13.87 1.63
CA VAL A 37 -19.14 14.01 3.04
C VAL A 37 -18.40 13.11 4.04
N CYS A 38 -17.76 12.02 3.59
CA CYS A 38 -17.07 11.10 4.51
C CYS A 38 -15.74 11.68 5.01
N SER A 39 -15.23 11.19 6.15
CA SER A 39 -13.94 11.62 6.72
C SER A 39 -12.79 11.59 5.67
N SER A 40 -12.65 10.50 4.91
CA SER A 40 -11.61 10.42 3.86
C SER A 40 -11.77 11.47 2.75
N CYS A 41 -13.00 11.93 2.48
CA CYS A 41 -13.25 13.04 1.55
C CYS A 41 -12.93 14.39 2.18
N ARG A 42 -13.24 14.60 3.46
CA ARG A 42 -12.90 15.83 4.19
C ARG A 42 -11.38 15.99 4.35
N ASN A 43 -10.67 14.90 4.59
CA ASN A 43 -9.21 14.89 4.77
C ASN A 43 -8.45 14.50 3.49
N ARG A 44 -8.99 14.83 2.30
CA ARG A 44 -8.41 14.37 1.01
C ARG A 44 -6.96 14.84 0.80
N LYS A 45 -6.61 16.05 1.26
CA LYS A 45 -5.27 16.65 1.10
C LYS A 45 -4.20 15.93 1.91
N THR A 46 -4.54 15.44 3.11
CA THR A 46 -3.55 14.89 4.06
C THR A 46 -3.62 13.38 4.17
N GLY A 47 -4.81 12.77 4.09
CA GLY A 47 -4.98 11.35 4.36
C GLY A 47 -4.59 10.42 3.21
N HIS A 48 -4.61 10.91 1.96
CA HIS A 48 -4.39 10.11 0.74
C HIS A 48 -5.26 8.83 0.62
N GLN A 49 -6.30 8.72 1.43
CA GLN A 49 -7.24 7.61 1.41
C GLN A 49 -8.32 7.85 0.36
N ILE A 50 -8.77 6.77 -0.29
CA ILE A 50 -9.95 6.86 -1.14
C ILE A 50 -11.21 7.08 -0.30
N CYS A 51 -12.18 7.80 -0.86
CA CYS A 51 -13.55 7.88 -0.36
C CYS A 51 -14.05 6.54 0.20
N LYS A 52 -14.63 6.56 1.40
CA LYS A 52 -15.15 5.38 2.10
C LYS A 52 -16.12 4.56 1.23
N PHE A 53 -16.97 5.26 0.47
CA PHE A 53 -17.95 4.66 -0.45
C PHE A 53 -17.37 4.17 -1.77
N ARG A 54 -16.08 4.38 -2.03
CA ARG A 54 -15.35 3.89 -3.21
C ARG A 54 -14.21 2.93 -2.84
N LYS A 55 -14.07 2.56 -1.57
CA LYS A 55 -13.09 1.56 -1.15
C LYS A 55 -13.55 0.19 -1.61
N CYS A 56 -12.76 -0.42 -2.50
CA CYS A 56 -12.98 -1.77 -3.01
C CYS A 56 -13.12 -2.77 -1.87
N GLU A 57 -14.09 -3.67 -1.96
CA GLU A 57 -14.44 -4.61 -0.90
C GLU A 57 -13.32 -5.62 -0.64
N GLU A 58 -12.68 -6.10 -1.70
CA GLU A 58 -11.49 -6.95 -1.59
C GLU A 58 -10.30 -6.22 -0.96
N LEU A 59 -10.19 -4.90 -1.15
CA LEU A 59 -9.15 -4.07 -0.52
C LEU A 59 -9.48 -3.67 0.91
N LYS A 60 -10.72 -3.88 1.39
CA LYS A 60 -11.08 -3.68 2.81
C LYS A 60 -10.50 -4.81 3.67
N LYS A 61 -10.34 -6.01 3.11
CA LYS A 61 -9.68 -7.13 3.78
C LYS A 61 -8.23 -6.76 4.11
N LYS A 62 -7.88 -6.80 5.41
CA LYS A 62 -6.53 -6.51 5.91
C LYS A 62 -5.54 -7.48 5.24
N PRO A 63 -4.46 -6.99 4.61
CA PRO A 63 -3.46 -7.88 4.07
C PRO A 63 -2.64 -8.44 5.24
N GLY A 64 -2.77 -9.74 5.53
CA GLY A 64 -1.91 -10.43 6.50
C GLY A 64 -2.58 -11.08 7.69
N THR A 65 -3.90 -11.33 7.67
CA THR A 65 -4.51 -12.30 8.60
C THR A 65 -4.55 -13.70 8.00
N SER A 66 -3.52 -14.07 7.23
CA SER A 66 -3.21 -15.46 6.91
C SER A 66 -2.03 -15.83 7.79
N LEU A 67 -2.25 -16.84 8.62
CA LEU A 67 -1.32 -17.45 9.58
C LEU A 67 0.08 -17.65 8.99
N GLU A 68 1.08 -17.01 9.59
CA GLU A 68 2.34 -17.64 10.02
C GLU A 68 3.08 -16.57 10.83
N ARG A 69 2.90 -16.64 12.15
CA ARG A 69 3.62 -15.82 13.11
C ARG A 69 4.76 -16.71 13.59
N THR A 70 5.76 -16.88 12.74
CA THR A 70 7.00 -17.54 13.12
C THR A 70 7.54 -16.77 14.35
N PRO A 71 7.66 -17.38 15.53
CA PRO A 71 8.19 -16.70 16.70
C PRO A 71 9.68 -16.48 16.45
N VAL A 72 10.05 -15.25 16.08
CA VAL A 72 11.46 -14.85 16.12
C VAL A 72 11.91 -14.85 17.58
N PRO A 73 12.98 -15.59 17.95
CA PRO A 73 13.48 -15.59 19.32
C PRO A 73 13.97 -14.19 19.70
N SER A 74 13.62 -13.79 20.91
CA SER A 74 13.66 -12.44 21.47
C SER A 74 15.06 -11.78 21.60
N ALA A 75 16.12 -12.36 21.04
CA ALA A 75 17.50 -11.90 21.26
C ALA A 75 18.02 -10.90 20.22
N GLU A 76 17.45 -10.85 19.02
CA GLU A 76 18.05 -10.06 17.92
C GLU A 76 17.49 -8.64 17.77
N ALA A 77 16.57 -8.21 18.64
CA ALA A 77 15.88 -6.93 18.52
C ALA A 77 16.71 -5.70 18.96
N PHE A 78 17.88 -5.90 19.57
CA PHE A 78 18.69 -4.80 20.14
C PHE A 78 19.92 -4.38 19.32
N ARG A 79 20.20 -5.01 18.17
CA ARG A 79 21.41 -4.71 17.38
C ARG A 79 21.27 -3.53 16.39
N TRP A 80 20.15 -2.81 16.40
CA TRP A 80 19.87 -1.72 15.45
C TRP A 80 19.69 -0.35 16.11
N PHE A 81 20.19 -0.16 17.34
CA PHE A 81 20.17 1.13 18.05
C PHE A 81 21.56 1.68 18.41
N PHE A 82 22.62 1.29 17.69
CA PHE A 82 23.92 1.98 17.69
C PHE A 82 24.51 2.01 16.28
#